data_AF-A0A5C2RZM3-F1
#
_entry.id   AF-A0A5C2RZM3-F1
#
_cell.length_a   1.000
_cell.length_b   1.000
_cell.length_c   1.000
_cell.angle_alpha   90.00
_cell.angle_beta   90.00
_cell.angle_gamma   90.00
#
_symmetry.space_group_name_H-M   'P 1'
#
loop_
_entity.id
_entity.type
_entity.pdbx_description
1 polymer ?
#
loop_
_entity_poly.entity_id
_entity_poly.type
_entity_poly.pdbx_seq_one_letter_code
_entity_poly.pdbx_strand_id
1 'polypeptide(L)'
;MVSPPGEEERGPEMTGTAVFMASARLQAQKDNKTITHTWEHDIESLAYVLLYSIYKHAMENEAMNKEFLDEFGTFFAPATVRGILDNRSSIFRVSADRSIPLLLAYAQNDKDLFEIIVMTFRFLNKLQSQLKVDNFEVEVADFFVPPDNSTIDFEQEFSHWRGGLRYVEYRAFGGQDSPTTWWKANNIG
;
A
#
# COMPACT_ATOMS: atom_id res chain seq x y z
N MET A 1 31.36 -9.18 37.26
CA MET A 1 30.59 -7.92 37.08
C MET A 1 29.17 -8.33 36.77
N VAL A 2 28.23 -7.94 37.61
CA VAL A 2 26.80 -8.28 37.48
C VAL A 2 26.11 -7.11 36.79
N SER A 3 25.50 -7.36 35.63
CA SER A 3 24.74 -6.33 34.91
C SER A 3 23.47 -5.94 35.70
N PRO A 4 23.06 -4.66 35.68
CA PRO A 4 21.90 -4.21 36.43
C PRO A 4 20.58 -4.71 35.80
N PRO A 5 19.52 -4.95 36.59
CA PRO A 5 18.23 -5.38 36.07
C PRO A 5 17.41 -4.15 35.65
N GLY A 6 17.04 -4.05 34.37
CA GLY A 6 16.09 -3.02 33.93
C GLY A 6 16.15 -2.58 32.47
N GLU A 7 17.10 -3.05 31.67
CA GLU A 7 17.08 -2.77 30.23
C GLU A 7 16.25 -3.84 29.54
N GLU A 8 14.95 -3.56 29.33
CA GLU A 8 14.23 -4.18 28.22
C GLU A 8 15.05 -3.90 26.96
N GLU A 9 15.64 -4.94 26.39
CA GLU A 9 16.25 -4.90 25.06
C GLU A 9 15.20 -4.34 24.09
N ARG A 10 15.27 -3.04 23.83
CA ARG A 10 14.67 -2.47 22.64
C ARG A 10 15.39 -3.16 21.49
N GLY A 11 14.71 -4.14 20.90
CA GLY A 11 15.21 -4.88 19.75
C GLY A 11 15.75 -3.88 18.71
N PRO A 12 16.79 -4.27 17.95
CA PRO A 12 17.50 -3.36 17.06
C PRO A 12 16.50 -2.54 16.25
N GLU A 13 16.68 -1.23 16.30
CA GLU A 13 15.92 -0.24 15.53
C GLU A 13 15.84 -0.77 14.10
N MET A 14 14.62 -1.07 13.64
CA MET A 14 14.46 -1.59 12.29
C MET A 14 15.07 -0.58 11.31
N THR A 15 15.94 -1.08 10.45
CA THR A 15 16.46 -0.29 9.34
C THR A 15 15.29 0.29 8.56
N GLY A 16 15.36 1.58 8.22
CA GLY A 16 14.27 2.33 7.58
C GLY A 16 13.75 1.75 6.25
N THR A 17 14.36 0.67 5.75
CA THR A 17 13.91 -0.09 4.58
C THR A 17 12.71 -1.01 4.89
N ALA A 18 12.52 -1.45 6.13
CA ALA A 18 11.49 -2.45 6.47
C ALA A 18 10.07 -1.97 6.18
N VAL A 19 9.78 -0.67 6.32
CA VAL A 19 8.45 -0.08 6.06
C VAL A 19 8.04 -0.15 4.60
N PHE A 20 9.01 -0.29 3.69
CA PHE A 20 8.77 -0.48 2.25
C PHE A 20 8.80 -1.94 1.84
N MET A 21 9.26 -2.84 2.69
CA MET A 21 9.41 -4.25 2.33
C MET A 21 8.03 -4.88 2.03
N ALA A 22 7.98 -5.75 1.03
CA ALA A 22 6.81 -6.55 0.72
C ALA A 22 6.31 -7.37 1.93
N SER A 23 5.00 -7.56 2.02
CA SER A 23 4.38 -8.14 3.22
C SER A 23 4.72 -9.62 3.40
N ALA A 24 4.86 -10.39 2.32
CA ALA A 24 5.34 -11.77 2.37
C ALA A 24 6.77 -11.86 2.93
N ARG A 25 7.64 -10.91 2.59
CA ARG A 25 9.01 -10.83 3.10
C ARG A 25 9.04 -10.46 4.58
N LEU A 26 8.21 -9.51 5.01
CA LEU A 26 8.04 -9.17 6.42
C LEU A 26 7.50 -10.36 7.23
N GLN A 27 6.52 -11.09 6.69
CA GLN A 27 5.97 -12.28 7.33
C GLN A 27 7.03 -13.39 7.44
N ALA A 28 7.81 -13.63 6.38
CA ALA A 28 8.92 -14.57 6.42
C ALA A 28 9.98 -14.17 7.46
N GLN A 29 10.33 -12.88 7.55
CA GLN A 29 11.25 -12.36 8.56
C GLN A 29 10.70 -12.57 9.98
N LYS A 30 9.42 -12.27 10.22
CA LYS A 30 8.73 -12.52 11.49
C LYS A 30 8.77 -14.01 11.89
N ASP A 31 8.60 -14.89 10.91
CA ASP A 31 8.57 -16.35 11.12
C ASP A 31 9.98 -16.99 11.12
N ASN A 32 11.05 -16.20 10.99
CA ASN A 32 12.43 -16.68 10.80
C ASN A 32 12.57 -17.66 9.62
N LYS A 33 11.85 -17.40 8.53
CA LYS A 33 11.89 -18.17 7.29
C LYS A 33 12.62 -17.39 6.20
N THR A 34 13.26 -18.14 5.30
CA THR A 34 13.81 -17.58 4.07
C THR A 34 12.83 -17.83 2.93
N ILE A 35 12.49 -16.77 2.19
CA ILE A 35 11.75 -16.88 0.93
C ILE A 35 12.58 -16.30 -0.21
N THR A 36 12.40 -16.87 -1.40
CA THR A 36 12.99 -16.36 -2.63
C THR A 36 12.46 -14.96 -2.92
N HIS A 37 13.36 -14.03 -3.23
CA HIS A 37 12.98 -12.71 -3.72
C HIS A 37 12.36 -12.84 -5.10
N THR A 38 11.33 -12.04 -5.38
CA THR A 38 10.57 -12.10 -6.63
C THR A 38 10.23 -10.68 -7.05
N TRP A 39 9.85 -10.48 -8.31
CA TRP A 39 9.54 -9.15 -8.83
C TRP A 39 8.25 -8.58 -8.22
N GLU A 40 7.31 -9.43 -7.80
CA GLU A 40 6.09 -9.03 -7.07
C GLU A 40 6.44 -8.31 -5.76
N HIS A 41 7.50 -8.76 -5.07
CA HIS A 41 7.99 -8.09 -3.88
C HIS A 41 8.50 -6.66 -4.18
N ASP A 42 9.16 -6.47 -5.32
CA ASP A 42 9.64 -5.15 -5.74
C ASP A 42 8.47 -4.22 -6.12
N ILE A 43 7.43 -4.76 -6.76
CA ILE A 43 6.23 -4.01 -7.13
C ILE A 43 5.42 -3.59 -5.89
N GLU A 44 5.22 -4.48 -4.92
CA GLU A 44 4.57 -4.11 -3.65
C GLU A 44 5.39 -3.02 -2.94
N SER A 45 6.72 -3.16 -2.93
CA SER A 45 7.62 -2.17 -2.33
C SER A 45 7.52 -0.81 -3.03
N LEU A 46 7.46 -0.80 -4.36
CA LEU A 46 7.27 0.41 -5.16
C LEU A 46 5.94 1.11 -4.85
N ALA A 47 4.86 0.35 -4.68
CA ALA A 47 3.56 0.92 -4.29
C ALA A 47 3.60 1.59 -2.91
N TYR A 48 4.31 1.01 -1.93
CA TYR A 48 4.55 1.67 -0.64
C TYR A 48 5.40 2.94 -0.77
N VAL A 49 6.46 2.91 -1.59
CA VAL A 49 7.31 4.08 -1.86
C VAL A 49 6.52 5.21 -2.51
N LEU A 50 5.61 4.88 -3.44
CA LEU A 50 4.76 5.87 -4.09
C LEU A 50 3.84 6.56 -3.08
N LEU A 51 3.11 5.81 -2.24
CA LEU A 51 2.28 6.41 -1.19
C LEU A 51 3.11 7.24 -0.22
N TYR A 52 4.26 6.74 0.24
CA TYR A 52 5.16 7.47 1.12
C TYR A 52 5.61 8.79 0.51
N SER A 53 5.97 8.79 -0.77
CA SER A 53 6.42 10.00 -1.47
C SER A 53 5.31 11.05 -1.52
N ILE A 54 4.06 10.63 -1.74
CA ILE A 54 2.90 11.53 -1.75
C ILE A 54 2.66 12.10 -0.34
N TYR A 55 2.71 11.28 0.70
CA TYR A 55 2.64 11.76 2.09
C TYR A 55 3.74 12.77 2.39
N LYS A 56 5.00 12.46 2.04
CA LYS A 56 6.13 13.35 2.27
C LYS A 56 5.96 14.68 1.55
N HIS A 57 5.49 14.65 0.30
CA HIS A 57 5.20 15.84 -0.46
C HIS A 57 4.07 16.67 0.18
N ALA A 58 2.99 16.03 0.65
CA ALA A 58 1.91 16.70 1.35
C ALA A 58 2.41 17.40 2.63
N MET A 59 3.25 16.72 3.41
CA MET A 59 3.86 17.27 4.63
C MET A 59 4.73 18.51 4.35
N GLU A 60 5.40 18.57 3.20
CA GLU A 60 6.27 19.70 2.83
C GLU A 60 5.48 20.92 2.34
N ASN A 61 4.29 20.72 1.76
CA ASN A 61 3.51 21.78 1.12
C ASN A 61 2.33 22.30 1.96
N GLU A 62 1.86 21.54 2.95
CA GLU A 62 0.78 21.97 3.85
C GLU A 62 1.26 22.17 5.29
N ALA A 63 0.52 23.00 6.03
CA ALA A 63 0.73 23.14 7.47
C ALA A 63 0.35 21.82 8.15
N MET A 64 1.35 21.00 8.46
CA MET A 64 1.19 19.70 9.12
C MET A 64 0.38 19.87 10.42
N ASN A 65 -0.83 19.27 10.46
CA ASN A 65 -1.52 19.06 11.73
C ASN A 65 -1.10 17.71 12.32
N LYS A 66 -1.37 17.53 13.61
CA LYS A 66 -0.99 16.32 14.33
C LYS A 66 -1.66 15.08 13.74
N GLU A 67 -2.91 15.23 13.30
CA GLU A 67 -3.73 14.16 12.74
C GLU A 67 -3.11 13.59 11.46
N PHE A 68 -2.53 14.43 10.59
CA PHE A 68 -1.85 13.98 9.38
C PHE A 68 -0.58 13.18 9.69
N LEU A 69 0.17 13.62 10.71
CA LEU A 69 1.34 12.90 11.21
C LEU A 69 0.97 11.55 11.82
N ASP A 70 -0.16 11.48 12.52
CA ASP A 70 -0.67 10.23 13.10
C ASP A 70 -1.13 9.26 11.99
N GLU A 71 -1.82 9.75 10.95
CA GLU A 71 -2.19 8.97 9.76
C GLU A 71 -0.94 8.41 9.05
N PHE A 72 0.04 9.27 8.75
CA PHE A 72 1.33 8.87 8.18
C PHE A 72 2.07 7.85 9.06
N GLY A 73 2.12 8.11 10.38
CA GLY A 73 2.81 7.28 11.35
C GLY A 73 2.22 5.87 11.46
N THR A 74 0.91 5.74 11.25
CA THR A 74 0.24 4.45 11.20
C THR A 74 0.78 3.57 10.06
N PHE A 75 1.13 4.16 8.91
CA PHE A 75 1.73 3.42 7.80
C PHE A 75 3.23 3.19 7.95
N PHE A 76 3.97 4.25 8.29
CA PHE A 76 5.42 4.31 8.04
C PHE A 76 6.29 4.54 9.28
N ALA A 77 5.70 4.70 10.47
CA ALA A 77 6.44 4.78 11.73
C ALA A 77 6.37 3.54 12.67
N PRO A 78 5.87 2.34 12.29
CA PRO A 78 5.97 1.19 13.19
C PRO A 78 7.43 0.78 13.45
N ALA A 79 7.79 0.62 14.72
CA ALA A 79 9.15 0.30 15.16
C ALA A 79 9.55 -1.17 14.96
N THR A 80 8.61 -2.07 14.66
CA THR A 80 8.86 -3.52 14.55
C THR A 80 8.17 -4.13 13.34
N VAL A 81 8.72 -5.24 12.81
CA VAL A 81 8.12 -6.00 11.69
C VAL A 81 6.68 -6.38 12.01
N ARG A 82 6.43 -6.83 13.24
CA ARG A 82 5.10 -7.15 13.74
C ARG A 82 4.17 -5.94 13.70
N GLY A 83 4.63 -4.79 14.18
CA GLY A 83 3.88 -3.54 14.11
C GLY A 83 3.55 -3.11 12.68
N ILE A 84 4.48 -3.29 11.73
CA ILE A 84 4.20 -3.03 10.31
C ILE A 84 3.08 -3.94 9.80
N LEU A 85 3.19 -5.25 10.04
CA LEU A 85 2.18 -6.22 9.59
C LEU A 85 0.81 -5.99 10.22
N ASP A 86 0.77 -5.72 11.53
CA ASP A 86 -0.47 -5.44 12.27
C ASP A 86 -1.14 -4.16 11.74
N ASN A 87 -0.37 -3.09 11.54
CA ASN A 87 -0.87 -1.83 11.00
C ASN A 87 -1.37 -1.99 9.56
N ARG A 88 -0.60 -2.63 8.67
CA ARG A 88 -1.04 -2.92 7.29
C ARG A 88 -2.35 -3.72 7.30
N SER A 89 -2.42 -4.78 8.10
CA SER A 89 -3.63 -5.60 8.22
C SER A 89 -4.84 -4.77 8.63
N SER A 90 -4.68 -3.84 9.58
CA SER A 90 -5.73 -2.92 10.06
C SER A 90 -6.13 -1.88 9.01
N ILE A 91 -5.16 -1.17 8.44
CA ILE A 91 -5.35 -0.15 7.40
C ILE A 91 -6.12 -0.73 6.22
N PHE A 92 -5.71 -1.90 5.74
CA PHE A 92 -6.30 -2.51 4.56
C PHE A 92 -7.51 -3.40 4.88
N ARG A 93 -8.06 -3.35 6.11
CA ARG A 93 -9.38 -3.93 6.44
C ARG A 93 -10.54 -3.02 6.05
N VAL A 94 -10.30 -1.72 5.94
CA VAL A 94 -11.34 -0.74 5.65
C VAL A 94 -11.01 0.01 4.36
N SER A 95 -11.99 0.77 3.86
CA SER A 95 -11.89 1.53 2.63
C SER A 95 -10.95 2.74 2.76
N ALA A 96 -10.43 3.23 1.64
CA ALA A 96 -9.44 4.31 1.60
C ALA A 96 -9.92 5.59 2.31
N ASP A 97 -11.20 5.94 2.18
CA ASP A 97 -11.84 7.09 2.84
C ASP A 97 -11.82 7.00 4.38
N ARG A 98 -11.62 5.80 4.93
CA ARG A 98 -11.47 5.58 6.37
C ARG A 98 -10.03 5.40 6.80
N SER A 99 -9.17 4.87 5.93
CA SER A 99 -7.78 4.56 6.26
C SER A 99 -6.81 5.69 6.01
N ILE A 100 -7.08 6.50 4.98
CA ILE A 100 -6.23 7.62 4.54
C ILE A 100 -7.03 8.90 4.23
N PRO A 101 -8.02 9.27 5.07
CA PRO A 101 -8.89 10.42 4.80
C PRO A 101 -8.13 11.72 4.58
N LEU A 102 -7.03 11.95 5.32
CA LEU A 102 -6.31 13.22 5.25
C LEU A 102 -5.46 13.31 4.00
N LEU A 103 -4.81 12.20 3.58
CA LEU A 103 -4.14 12.14 2.28
C LEU A 103 -5.11 12.35 1.11
N LEU A 104 -6.32 11.80 1.19
CA LEU A 104 -7.35 12.01 0.17
C LEU A 104 -7.86 13.45 0.16
N ALA A 105 -8.01 14.07 1.33
CA ALA A 105 -8.39 15.48 1.45
C ALA A 105 -7.31 16.40 0.85
N TYR A 106 -6.03 16.09 1.07
CA TYR A 106 -4.91 16.80 0.44
C TYR A 106 -5.02 16.78 -1.09
N ALA A 107 -5.31 15.62 -1.67
CA ALA A 107 -5.41 15.45 -3.11
C ALA A 107 -6.76 15.89 -3.72
N GLN A 108 -7.73 16.38 -2.95
CA GLN A 108 -9.10 16.60 -3.43
C GLN A 108 -9.21 17.58 -4.62
N ASN A 109 -8.26 18.51 -4.73
CA ASN A 109 -8.21 19.51 -5.81
C ASN A 109 -7.30 19.08 -6.98
N ASP A 110 -6.57 17.98 -6.82
CA ASP A 110 -5.74 17.37 -7.86
C ASP A 110 -6.31 15.98 -8.18
N LYS A 111 -7.19 15.95 -9.17
CA LYS A 111 -7.88 14.73 -9.60
C LYS A 111 -6.90 13.60 -9.95
N ASP A 112 -5.77 13.94 -10.54
CA ASP A 112 -4.79 12.97 -11.02
C ASP A 112 -4.05 12.34 -9.85
N LEU A 113 -3.62 13.17 -8.89
CA LEU A 113 -3.04 12.70 -7.65
C LEU A 113 -4.03 11.87 -6.82
N PHE A 114 -5.28 12.30 -6.74
CA PHE A 114 -6.34 11.58 -6.03
C PHE A 114 -6.54 10.18 -6.60
N GLU A 115 -6.62 10.06 -7.93
CA GLU A 115 -6.73 8.77 -8.61
C GLU A 115 -5.51 7.88 -8.36
N ILE A 116 -4.28 8.43 -8.41
CA ILE A 116 -3.04 7.69 -8.11
C ILE A 116 -3.09 7.12 -6.68
N ILE A 117 -3.48 7.92 -5.69
CA ILE A 117 -3.60 7.48 -4.29
C ILE A 117 -4.60 6.33 -4.18
N VAL A 118 -5.81 6.50 -4.71
CA VAL A 118 -6.88 5.50 -4.62
C VAL A 118 -6.49 4.20 -5.32
N MET A 119 -5.91 4.27 -6.52
CA MET A 119 -5.48 3.07 -7.26
C MET A 119 -4.35 2.35 -6.54
N THR A 120 -3.37 3.07 -5.99
CA THR A 120 -2.25 2.48 -5.26
C THR A 120 -2.72 1.86 -3.95
N PHE A 121 -3.61 2.54 -3.21
CA PHE A 121 -4.22 1.97 -2.01
C PHE A 121 -5.03 0.71 -2.33
N ARG A 122 -5.82 0.73 -3.40
CA ARG A 122 -6.61 -0.43 -3.84
C ARG A 122 -5.71 -1.62 -4.21
N PHE A 123 -4.64 -1.38 -4.95
CA PHE A 123 -3.67 -2.41 -5.30
C PHE A 123 -3.09 -3.06 -4.04
N LEU A 124 -2.56 -2.26 -3.12
CA LEU A 124 -2.04 -2.76 -1.84
C LEU A 124 -3.11 -3.46 -1.01
N ASN A 125 -4.33 -2.96 -0.98
CA ASN A 125 -5.46 -3.59 -0.29
C ASN A 125 -5.73 -5.01 -0.82
N LYS A 126 -5.75 -5.19 -2.14
CA LYS A 126 -5.92 -6.49 -2.77
C LYS A 126 -4.78 -7.44 -2.44
N LEU A 127 -3.53 -6.98 -2.49
CA LEU A 127 -2.38 -7.79 -2.05
C LEU A 127 -2.49 -8.25 -0.59
N GLN A 128 -2.92 -7.36 0.32
CA GLN A 128 -3.13 -7.74 1.72
C GLN A 128 -4.29 -8.71 1.93
N SER A 129 -5.32 -8.66 1.09
CA SER A 129 -6.44 -9.60 1.18
C SER A 129 -6.01 -11.03 0.81
N GLN A 130 -5.08 -11.20 -0.15
CA GLN A 130 -4.53 -12.50 -0.53
C GLN A 130 -3.79 -13.17 0.63
N LEU A 131 -2.98 -12.40 1.38
CA LEU A 131 -2.25 -12.92 2.56
C LEU A 131 -3.17 -13.39 3.70
N LYS A 132 -4.43 -12.93 3.74
CA LYS A 132 -5.42 -13.34 4.74
C LYS A 132 -6.14 -14.64 4.37
N VAL A 133 -6.35 -14.90 3.08
CA VAL A 133 -7.01 -16.13 2.61
C VAL A 133 -6.22 -17.39 2.99
N ASP A 134 -4.89 -17.31 3.04
CA ASP A 134 -4.05 -18.41 3.52
C ASP A 134 -4.13 -18.66 5.03
N ASN A 135 -4.78 -17.78 5.82
CA ASN A 135 -4.73 -17.84 7.28
C ASN A 135 -6.05 -17.59 8.04
N PHE A 136 -7.19 -17.18 7.45
CA PHE A 136 -8.57 -17.33 7.99
C PHE A 136 -9.58 -16.60 7.06
N GLU A 137 -10.71 -17.25 6.76
CA GLU A 137 -11.83 -16.69 5.97
C GLU A 137 -12.47 -15.49 6.68
N VAL A 138 -12.60 -14.37 5.97
CA VAL A 138 -13.45 -13.23 6.40
C VAL A 138 -14.16 -12.66 5.18
N GLU A 139 -15.50 -12.62 5.25
CA GLU A 139 -16.38 -11.96 4.28
C GLU A 139 -16.10 -10.45 4.26
N VAL A 140 -15.73 -9.91 3.09
CA VAL A 140 -15.62 -8.48 2.85
C VAL A 140 -16.75 -8.04 1.93
N ALA A 141 -17.50 -7.05 2.39
CA ALA A 141 -18.71 -6.53 1.76
C ALA A 141 -18.49 -6.01 0.33
N ASP A 142 -19.53 -6.26 -0.47
CA ASP A 142 -19.68 -6.05 -1.91
C ASP A 142 -19.36 -4.63 -2.39
N PHE A 143 -18.17 -4.42 -2.94
CA PHE A 143 -17.97 -3.52 -4.07
C PHE A 143 -16.90 -4.11 -5.00
N PHE A 144 -17.33 -4.58 -6.18
CA PHE A 144 -16.51 -5.24 -7.20
C PHE A 144 -15.75 -6.48 -6.71
N VAL A 145 -16.52 -7.51 -6.33
CA VAL A 145 -16.04 -8.90 -6.26
C VAL A 145 -16.36 -9.56 -7.61
N PRO A 146 -15.36 -10.05 -8.37
CA PRO A 146 -15.63 -10.93 -9.51
C PRO A 146 -16.43 -12.15 -9.03
N PRO A 147 -17.35 -12.74 -9.82
CA PRO A 147 -18.34 -13.71 -9.32
C PRO A 147 -17.79 -15.11 -8.97
N ASP A 148 -16.49 -15.25 -8.79
CA ASP A 148 -15.78 -16.52 -8.80
C ASP A 148 -14.66 -16.48 -7.76
N ASN A 149 -14.62 -17.49 -6.88
CA ASN A 149 -13.55 -17.84 -5.93
C ASN A 149 -12.14 -18.02 -6.56
N SER A 150 -11.92 -17.52 -7.77
CA SER A 150 -10.63 -17.33 -8.38
C SER A 150 -9.72 -16.55 -7.43
N THR A 151 -8.61 -17.17 -7.07
CA THR A 151 -7.43 -16.49 -6.51
C THR A 151 -7.19 -15.24 -7.33
N ILE A 152 -7.35 -14.07 -6.72
CA ILE A 152 -7.07 -12.78 -7.36
C ILE A 152 -5.67 -12.87 -7.98
N ASP A 153 -5.57 -12.72 -9.29
CA ASP A 153 -4.31 -12.85 -10.02
C ASP A 153 -3.46 -11.59 -9.82
N PHE A 154 -2.27 -11.74 -9.24
CA PHE A 154 -1.34 -10.63 -9.05
C PHE A 154 -1.08 -9.89 -10.37
N GLU A 155 -0.92 -10.62 -11.47
CA GLU A 155 -0.67 -10.03 -12.80
C GLU A 155 -1.85 -9.19 -13.25
N GLN A 156 -3.08 -9.64 -12.98
CA GLN A 156 -4.27 -8.87 -13.29
C GLN A 156 -4.34 -7.57 -12.47
N GLU A 157 -4.12 -7.63 -11.17
CA GLU A 157 -4.15 -6.44 -10.30
C GLU A 157 -2.98 -5.49 -10.61
N PHE A 158 -1.79 -6.02 -10.88
CA PHE A 158 -0.62 -5.25 -11.32
C PHE A 158 -0.89 -4.56 -12.66
N SER A 159 -1.45 -5.29 -13.64
CA SER A 159 -1.84 -4.73 -14.93
C SER A 159 -2.82 -3.58 -14.76
N HIS A 160 -3.88 -3.77 -13.96
CA HIS A 160 -4.85 -2.72 -13.65
C HIS A 160 -4.21 -1.49 -12.99
N TRP A 161 -3.40 -1.70 -11.95
CA TRP A 161 -2.70 -0.61 -11.26
C TRP A 161 -1.77 0.15 -12.22
N ARG A 162 -0.91 -0.56 -12.95
CA ARG A 162 0.03 0.02 -13.91
C ARG A 162 -0.68 0.77 -15.03
N GLY A 163 -1.72 0.20 -15.61
CA GLY A 163 -2.46 0.86 -16.69
C GLY A 163 -3.25 2.07 -16.18
N GLY A 164 -3.72 2.04 -14.94
CA GLY A 164 -4.27 3.22 -14.25
C GLY A 164 -3.26 4.36 -14.13
N LEU A 165 -2.05 4.07 -13.64
CA LEU A 165 -0.97 5.06 -13.54
C LEU A 165 -0.61 5.67 -14.91
N ARG A 166 -0.51 4.84 -15.95
CA ARG A 166 -0.26 5.28 -17.32
C ARG A 166 -1.39 6.11 -17.91
N TYR A 167 -2.64 5.83 -17.53
CA TYR A 167 -3.77 6.64 -17.98
C TYR A 167 -3.73 8.04 -17.36
N VAL A 168 -3.38 8.14 -16.07
CA VAL A 168 -3.19 9.43 -15.41
C VAL A 168 -2.05 10.21 -16.08
N GLU A 169 -0.92 9.55 -16.35
CA GLU A 169 0.19 10.14 -17.12
C GLU A 169 -0.27 10.64 -18.51
N TYR A 170 -1.01 9.82 -19.26
CA TYR A 170 -1.57 10.21 -20.56
C TYR A 170 -2.44 11.48 -20.48
N ARG A 171 -3.30 11.58 -19.46
CA ARG A 171 -4.13 12.78 -19.23
C ARG A 171 -3.30 14.00 -18.87
N ALA A 172 -2.27 13.84 -18.03
CA ALA A 172 -1.35 14.92 -17.67
C ALA A 172 -0.64 15.51 -18.90
N PHE A 173 -0.44 14.72 -19.95
CA PHE A 173 0.12 15.16 -21.25
C PHE A 173 -0.94 15.58 -22.29
N GLY A 174 -2.17 15.88 -21.86
CA GLY A 174 -3.22 16.44 -22.71
C GLY A 174 -4.10 15.41 -23.42
N GLY A 175 -4.03 14.14 -23.01
CA GLY A 175 -4.92 13.09 -23.49
C GLY A 175 -6.39 13.35 -23.16
N GLN A 176 -7.29 13.16 -24.13
CA GLN A 176 -8.73 13.43 -23.98
C GLN A 176 -9.61 12.17 -24.03
N ASP A 177 -9.02 11.00 -24.30
CA ASP A 177 -9.78 9.77 -24.40
C ASP A 177 -10.34 9.34 -23.04
N SER A 178 -11.51 8.68 -23.09
CA SER A 178 -12.05 8.02 -21.90
C SER A 178 -11.10 6.91 -21.39
N PRO A 179 -11.11 6.56 -20.09
CA PRO A 179 -10.25 5.51 -19.55
C PRO A 179 -10.44 4.19 -20.30
N THR A 180 -11.68 3.83 -20.61
CA THR A 180 -12.03 2.61 -21.35
C THR A 180 -11.51 2.62 -22.78
N THR A 181 -11.60 3.76 -23.47
CA THR A 181 -11.09 3.91 -24.84
C THR A 181 -9.57 3.78 -24.85
N TRP A 182 -8.89 4.51 -23.97
CA TRP A 182 -7.44 4.47 -23.84
C TRP A 182 -6.95 3.06 -23.45
N TRP A 183 -7.62 2.40 -22.50
CA TRP A 183 -7.26 1.05 -22.07
C TRP A 183 -7.32 0.05 -23.22
N LYS A 184 -8.42 0.05 -23.99
CA LYS A 184 -8.57 -0.82 -25.17
C LYS A 184 -7.48 -0.55 -26.21
N ALA A 185 -7.08 0.70 -26.41
CA ALA A 185 -6.04 1.04 -27.39
C ALA A 185 -4.63 0.60 -26.95
N ASN A 186 -4.37 0.49 -25.64
CA ASN A 186 -3.01 0.34 -25.10
C ASN A 186 -2.73 -0.99 -24.38
N ASN A 187 -3.77 -1.79 -24.11
CA ASN A 187 -3.65 -3.05 -23.34
C ASN A 187 -4.34 -4.25 -24.00
N ILE A 188 -4.65 -4.20 -25.31
CA ILE A 188 -5.01 -5.40 -26.08
C ILE A 188 -3.71 -5.98 -26.66
N GLY A 189 -3.19 -7.01 -25.98
CA GLY A 189 -2.07 -7.85 -26.39
C GLY A 189 -2.25 -9.24 -25.82
#